data_AF-A0A537DZ09-F1
#
_entry.id   AF-A0A537DZ09-F1
#
_cell.length_a   1.000
_cell.length_b   1.000
_cell.length_c   1.000
_cell.angle_alpha   90.00
_cell.angle_beta   90.00
_cell.angle_gamma   90.00
#
_symmetry.space_group_name_H-M   'P 1'
#
loop_
_entity.id
_entity.type
_entity.pdbx_description
1 polymer ?
#
loop_
_entity_poly.entity_id
_entity_poly.type
_entity_poly.pdbx_seq_one_letter_code
_entity_poly.pdbx_strand_id
1 'polypeptide(L)'
;MIAKWCVGKTLRMMDHTEEALEMQRGLYEQYQAAGRRSGYVYEEVAECLTIMGQEQEAQAWFAAAYEELSKDPRLADEQDRLNRLKELGKVSRPETSVH
;
A
#
# COMPACT_ATOMS: atom_id res chain seq x y z
N MET A 1 9.80 0.25 -12.05
CA MET A 1 9.21 -0.50 -13.18
C MET A 1 7.72 -0.64 -12.95
N ILE A 2 6.89 0.04 -13.76
CA ILE A 2 5.42 -0.09 -13.69
C ILE A 2 4.98 -1.53 -14.05
N ALA A 3 5.71 -2.19 -14.95
CA ALA A 3 5.41 -3.56 -15.38
C ALA A 3 5.39 -4.59 -14.23
N LYS A 4 6.35 -4.55 -13.30
CA LYS A 4 6.39 -5.48 -12.16
C LYS A 4 5.23 -5.28 -11.19
N TRP A 5 4.83 -4.03 -10.98
CA TRP A 5 3.66 -3.71 -10.17
C TRP A 5 2.36 -4.26 -10.80
N CYS A 6 2.18 -4.09 -12.12
CA CYS A 6 1.03 -4.65 -12.83
C CYS A 6 0.98 -6.18 -12.73
N VAL A 7 2.13 -6.86 -12.88
CA VAL A 7 2.20 -8.33 -12.76
C VAL A 7 1.82 -8.78 -11.35
N GLY A 8 2.37 -8.15 -10.31
CA GLY A 8 2.01 -8.49 -8.92
C GLY A 8 0.52 -8.27 -8.62
N LYS A 9 -0.08 -7.19 -9.15
CA LYS A 9 -1.53 -6.95 -9.02
C LYS A 9 -2.35 -8.05 -9.70
N THR A 10 -1.98 -8.45 -10.91
CA THR A 10 -2.66 -9.54 -11.62
C THR A 10 -2.55 -10.86 -10.86
N LEU A 11 -1.36 -11.18 -10.31
CA LEU A 11 -1.16 -12.38 -9.47
C LEU A 11 -2.10 -12.39 -8.26
N ARG A 12 -2.23 -11.26 -7.55
CA ARG A 12 -3.17 -11.13 -6.44
C ARG A 12 -4.63 -11.35 -6.88
N MET A 13 -5.01 -10.81 -8.04
CA MET A 13 -6.35 -11.00 -8.59
C MET A 13 -6.63 -12.44 -9.06
N MET A 14 -5.59 -13.26 -9.24
CA MET A 14 -5.68 -14.68 -9.58
C MET A 14 -5.55 -15.58 -8.33
N ASP A 15 -5.68 -15.03 -7.12
CA ASP A 15 -5.48 -15.70 -5.83
C ASP A 15 -4.05 -16.22 -5.56
N HIS A 16 -3.07 -15.86 -6.40
CA HIS A 16 -1.64 -16.16 -6.19
C HIS A 16 -1.02 -15.13 -5.23
N THR A 17 -1.59 -15.02 -4.03
CA THR A 17 -1.31 -13.93 -3.09
C THR A 17 0.12 -13.94 -2.55
N GLU A 18 0.69 -15.12 -2.27
CA GLU A 18 2.06 -15.24 -1.75
C GLU A 18 3.10 -14.80 -2.80
N GLU A 19 2.94 -15.23 -4.05
CA GLU A 19 3.80 -14.84 -5.17
C GLU A 19 3.69 -13.34 -5.46
N ALA A 20 2.47 -12.79 -5.39
CA ALA A 20 2.24 -11.35 -5.49
C ALA A 20 2.98 -10.59 -4.37
N LEU A 21 2.89 -11.06 -3.13
CA LEU A 21 3.56 -10.43 -1.99
C LEU A 21 5.09 -10.43 -2.15
N GLU A 22 5.68 -11.57 -2.53
CA GLU A 22 7.12 -11.69 -2.77
C GLU A 22 7.58 -10.71 -3.86
N MET A 23 6.83 -10.64 -4.96
CA MET A 23 7.14 -9.72 -6.06
C MET A 23 7.06 -8.24 -5.64
N GLN A 24 6.02 -7.86 -4.89
CA GLN A 24 5.84 -6.48 -4.44
C GLN A 24 6.88 -6.11 -3.37
N ARG A 25 7.25 -7.01 -2.47
CA ARG A 25 8.34 -6.80 -1.50
C ARG A 25 9.70 -6.66 -2.18
N GLY A 26 10.00 -7.49 -3.18
CA GLY A 26 11.22 -7.35 -3.96
C GLY A 26 11.27 -6.01 -4.74
N LEU A 27 10.13 -5.52 -5.21
CA LEU A 27 10.04 -4.20 -5.85
C LEU A 27 10.20 -3.07 -4.83
N TYR A 28 9.64 -3.21 -3.62
CA TYR A 28 9.84 -2.30 -2.50
C TYR A 28 11.32 -2.15 -2.17
N GLU A 29 12.05 -3.26 -1.98
CA GLU A 29 13.48 -3.24 -1.68
C GLU A 29 14.29 -2.55 -2.78
N GLN A 30 13.99 -2.81 -4.05
CA GLN A 30 14.62 -2.14 -5.19
C GLN A 30 14.39 -0.62 -5.16
N TYR A 31 13.17 -0.16 -4.84
CA TYR A 31 12.89 1.27 -4.74
C TYR A 31 13.58 1.90 -3.53
N GLN A 32 13.56 1.23 -2.37
CA GLN A 32 14.25 1.70 -1.17
C GLN A 32 15.75 1.83 -1.39
N ALA A 33 16.39 0.83 -2.02
CA ALA A 33 17.80 0.87 -2.38
C ALA A 33 18.13 2.02 -3.35
N ALA A 34 17.17 2.41 -4.20
CA ALA A 34 17.27 3.56 -5.08
C ALA A 34 16.88 4.90 -4.43
N GLY A 35 16.57 4.92 -3.13
CA GLY A 35 16.09 6.11 -2.40
C GLY A 35 14.71 6.60 -2.85
N ARG A 36 13.90 5.72 -3.45
CA ARG A 36 12.57 6.04 -3.98
C ARG A 36 11.49 5.38 -3.15
N ARG A 37 10.35 6.04 -3.06
CA ARG A 37 9.12 5.51 -2.46
C ARG A 37 8.05 5.35 -3.53
N SER A 38 7.18 4.36 -3.36
CA SER A 38 6.09 4.13 -4.30
C SER A 38 4.84 3.70 -3.54
N GLY A 39 3.90 4.63 -3.38
CA GLY A 39 2.64 4.37 -2.69
C GLY A 39 1.82 3.23 -3.30
N TYR A 40 1.91 3.04 -4.63
CA TYR A 40 1.27 1.91 -5.32
C TYR A 40 1.83 0.54 -4.92
N VAL A 41 3.13 0.47 -4.62
CA VAL A 41 3.74 -0.77 -4.12
C VAL A 41 3.31 -1.02 -2.67
N TYR A 42 3.25 0.03 -1.85
CA TYR A 42 2.79 -0.08 -0.47
C TYR A 42 1.34 -0.56 -0.38
N GLU A 43 0.45 -0.02 -1.24
CA GLU A 43 -0.93 -0.46 -1.33
C GLU A 43 -1.04 -1.94 -1.72
N GLU A 44 -0.32 -2.40 -2.75
CA GLU A 44 -0.40 -3.81 -3.15
C GLU A 44 0.17 -4.76 -2.09
N VAL A 45 1.23 -4.38 -1.36
CA VAL A 45 1.72 -5.15 -0.21
C VAL A 45 0.64 -5.24 0.87
N ALA A 46 -0.02 -4.12 1.20
CA ALA A 46 -1.08 -4.09 2.19
C ALA A 46 -2.29 -4.96 1.80
N GLU A 47 -2.70 -4.92 0.53
CA GLU A 47 -3.78 -5.76 -0.01
C GLU A 47 -3.43 -7.25 0.08
N CYS A 48 -2.19 -7.63 -0.28
CA CYS A 48 -1.75 -9.03 -0.16
C CYS A 48 -1.79 -9.50 1.30
N LEU A 49 -1.25 -8.70 2.23
CA LEU A 49 -1.25 -9.02 3.66
C LEU A 49 -2.66 -9.12 4.23
N THR A 50 -3.59 -8.28 3.76
CA THR A 50 -5.00 -8.34 4.15
C THR A 50 -5.65 -9.66 3.73
N ILE A 51 -5.43 -10.10 2.49
CA ILE A 51 -5.94 -11.40 1.99
C ILE A 51 -5.35 -12.56 2.80
N MET A 52 -4.09 -12.45 3.22
CA MET A 52 -3.41 -13.45 4.07
C MET A 52 -3.81 -13.38 5.56
N GLY A 53 -4.75 -12.49 5.95
CA GLY A 53 -5.20 -12.32 7.34
C GLY A 53 -4.20 -11.60 8.25
N GLN A 54 -3.16 -10.97 7.70
CA GLN A 54 -2.11 -10.24 8.42
C GLN A 54 -2.47 -8.75 8.56
N GLU A 55 -3.68 -8.46 9.06
CA GLU A 55 -4.25 -7.11 9.07
C GLU A 55 -3.43 -6.10 9.88
N GLN A 56 -2.76 -6.52 10.96
CA GLN A 56 -1.92 -5.63 11.76
C GLN A 56 -0.70 -5.14 10.98
N GLU A 57 -0.08 -6.02 10.17
CA GLU A 57 1.01 -5.60 9.30
C GLU A 57 0.48 -4.74 8.16
N ALA A 58 -0.63 -5.15 7.54
CA ALA A 58 -1.27 -4.43 6.44
C ALA A 58 -1.60 -2.97 6.80
N GLN A 59 -2.02 -2.69 8.04
CA GLN A 59 -2.29 -1.33 8.53
C GLN A 59 -1.11 -0.38 8.33
N ALA A 60 0.10 -0.79 8.71
CA ALA A 60 1.29 0.05 8.54
C ALA A 60 1.58 0.34 7.05
N TRP A 61 1.35 -0.64 6.19
CA TRP A 61 1.51 -0.49 4.74
C TRP A 61 0.45 0.40 4.11
N PHE A 62 -0.81 0.31 4.54
CA PHE A 62 -1.87 1.22 4.09
C PHE A 62 -1.62 2.67 4.50
N ALA A 63 -1.11 2.89 5.72
CA ALA A 63 -0.72 4.23 6.17
C ALA A 63 0.40 4.81 5.30
N ALA A 64 1.46 4.03 5.03
CA ALA A 64 2.54 4.45 4.13
C ALA A 64 2.06 4.69 2.69
N ALA A 65 1.13 3.86 2.20
CA ALA A 65 0.50 4.04 0.90
C ALA A 65 -0.26 5.37 0.83
N TYR A 66 -1.09 5.67 1.83
CA TYR A 66 -1.80 6.94 1.94
C TYR A 66 -0.84 8.14 1.95
N GLU A 67 0.23 8.09 2.76
CA GLU A 67 1.20 9.19 2.86
C GLU A 67 1.91 9.51 1.55
N GLU A 68 2.17 8.51 0.70
CA GLU A 68 2.80 8.74 -0.61
C GLU A 68 1.78 9.04 -1.71
N LEU A 69 0.64 8.34 -1.74
CA LEU A 69 -0.39 8.51 -2.77
C LEU A 69 -1.19 9.81 -2.61
N SER A 70 -1.39 10.30 -1.39
CA SER A 70 -2.04 11.60 -1.14
C SER A 70 -1.24 12.79 -1.67
N LYS A 71 0.05 12.60 -1.97
CA LYS A 71 0.91 13.61 -2.59
C LYS A 71 0.90 13.53 -4.12
N ASP A 72 0.36 12.47 -4.72
CA ASP A 72 0.31 12.29 -6.17
C ASP A 72 -0.86 13.08 -6.75
N PRO A 73 -0.62 14.14 -7.55
CA PRO A 73 -1.69 14.94 -8.14
C PRO A 73 -2.63 14.14 -9.04
N ARG A 74 -2.18 12.98 -9.57
CA ARG A 74 -3.02 12.10 -10.40
C ARG A 74 -4.15 11.44 -9.62
N LEU A 75 -4.02 11.36 -8.29
CA LEU A 75 -5.02 10.75 -7.40
C LEU A 75 -5.84 11.80 -6.66
N ALA A 76 -5.70 13.09 -7.00
CA ALA A 76 -6.48 14.17 -6.40
C ALA A 76 -8.00 13.97 -6.59
N ASP A 77 -8.40 13.34 -7.70
CA ASP A 77 -9.81 13.03 -7.99
C ASP A 77 -10.24 11.63 -7.47
N GLU A 78 -9.29 10.78 -7.05
CA GLU A 78 -9.55 9.44 -6.49
C GLU A 78 -9.72 9.50 -4.96
N GLN A 79 -10.55 10.44 -4.49
CA GLN A 79 -10.67 10.72 -3.06
C GLN A 79 -11.21 9.53 -2.26
N ASP A 80 -12.10 8.71 -2.86
CA ASP A 80 -12.63 7.49 -2.23
C ASP A 80 -11.51 6.47 -1.96
N ARG A 81 -10.58 6.31 -2.90
CA ARG A 81 -9.44 5.41 -2.72
C ARG A 81 -8.52 5.91 -1.61
N LEU A 82 -8.20 7.22 -1.61
CA LEU A 82 -7.37 7.81 -0.55
C LEU A 82 -8.03 7.70 0.83
N ASN A 83 -9.34 7.91 0.92
CA ASN A 83 -10.09 7.74 2.16
C ASN A 83 -10.04 6.30 2.66
N ARG A 84 -10.22 5.30 1.77
CA ARG A 84 -10.09 3.88 2.11
C ARG A 84 -8.70 3.56 2.65
N LEU A 85 -7.64 4.03 1.99
CA LEU A 85 -6.26 3.81 2.46
C LEU A 85 -6.03 4.42 3.85
N LYS A 86 -6.57 5.61 4.09
CA LYS A 86 -6.50 6.29 5.38
C LYS A 86 -7.20 5.51 6.49
N GLU A 87 -8.41 5.02 6.22
CA GLU A 87 -9.22 4.23 7.15
C GLU A 87 -8.54 2.89 7.48
N LEU A 88 -8.11 2.16 6.45
CA LEU A 88 -7.43 0.87 6.60
C LEU A 88 -6.05 1.02 7.25
N GLY A 89 -5.37 2.13 6.99
CA GLY A 89 -4.10 2.44 7.65
C GLY A 89 -4.25 2.94 9.09
N LYS A 90 -5.50 3.10 9.58
CA LYS A 90 -5.81 3.75 10.86
C LYS A 90 -5.01 5.05 11.03
N VAL A 91 -4.93 5.86 9.98
CA VAL A 91 -4.29 7.17 10.02
C VAL A 91 -5.25 8.11 10.76
N SER A 92 -5.34 7.92 12.07
CA SER A 92 -6.06 8.78 12.99
C SER A 92 -5.31 10.09 13.03
N ARG A 93 -6.00 11.18 12.67
CA ARG A 93 -5.60 12.52 13.13
C ARG A 93 -5.39 12.40 14.64
N PRO A 94 -4.29 12.90 15.24
CA PRO A 94 -3.94 12.60 16.63
C PRO A 94 -5.17 12.83 17.50
N GLU A 95 -5.68 11.77 18.10
CA GLU A 95 -6.70 11.89 19.13
C GLU A 95 -6.07 12.74 20.20
N THR A 96 -6.57 13.97 20.32
CA THR A 96 -6.22 14.85 21.42
C THR A 96 -6.84 14.20 22.64
N SER A 97 -6.07 13.33 23.29
CA SER A 97 -6.42 12.81 24.61
C SER A 97 -6.31 14.00 25.55
N VAL A 98 -7.45 14.64 25.79
CA VAL A 98 -7.62 15.65 26.83
C VAL A 98 -7.54 14.92 28.17
N HIS A 99 -6.54 15.26 28.98
CA HIS A 99 -6.54 15.08 30.42
C HIS A 99 -6.27 16.43 31.06
#